data_AF-M0P0L1-F1
#
_entry.id   AF-M0P0L1-F1
#
_cell.length_a   1.000
_cell.length_b   1.000
_cell.length_c   1.000
_cell.angle_alpha   90.00
_cell.angle_beta   90.00
_cell.angle_gamma   90.00
#
_symmetry.space_group_name_H-M   'P 1'
#
loop_
_entity.id
_entity.type
_entity.pdbx_description
1 polymer ?
#
loop_
_entity_poly.entity_id
_entity_poly.type
_entity_poly.pdbx_seq_one_letter_code
_entity_poly.pdbx_strand_id
1 'polypeptide(L)' 'MYVDSRHLVQPSNRDEYEISDAIDLLIQSGRTIDAIGLDGWRIDVGYPEDRDEAEQRLTGGTQSDGEQGTDSTAESDD' A
#
# COMPACT_ATOMS: atom_id res chain seq x y z
N MET A 1 3.27 19.06 -20.62
CA MET A 1 1.88 18.59 -20.80
C MET A 1 1.67 17.44 -19.84
N TYR A 2 0.82 17.58 -18.83
CA TYR A 2 0.59 16.54 -17.83
C TYR A 2 -0.48 15.60 -18.40
N VAL A 3 -0.10 14.36 -18.73
CA VAL A 3 -1.07 13.32 -19.08
C VAL A 3 -1.54 12.66 -17.79
N ASP A 4 -2.85 12.71 -17.53
CA ASP A 4 -3.49 12.05 -16.40
C ASP A 4 -3.91 10.63 -16.86
N SER A 5 -3.34 9.60 -16.24
CA SER A 5 -3.57 8.20 -16.62
C SER A 5 -5.00 7.75 -16.36
N ARG A 6 -5.75 8.38 -15.43
CA ARG A 6 -7.16 8.04 -15.16
C ARG A 6 -8.05 8.24 -16.37
N HIS A 7 -7.69 9.16 -17.25
CA HIS A 7 -8.46 9.48 -18.46
C HIS A 7 -8.08 8.58 -19.65
N LEU A 8 -7.08 7.71 -19.48
CA LEU A 8 -6.61 6.79 -20.53
C LEU A 8 -7.07 5.35 -20.30
N VAL A 9 -7.38 4.97 -19.07
CA VAL A 9 -7.96 3.65 -18.74
C VAL A 9 -9.29 3.49 -19.48
N GLN A 10 -9.51 2.31 -20.04
CA GLN A 10 -10.77 1.91 -20.67
C GLN A 10 -11.49 0.91 -19.77
N PRO A 11 -12.83 0.79 -19.85
CA PRO A 11 -13.56 -0.23 -19.11
C PRO A 11 -13.05 -1.64 -19.42
N SER A 12 -12.97 -2.48 -18.39
CA SER A 12 -12.70 -3.91 -18.52
C SER A 12 -13.90 -4.65 -19.12
N ASN A 13 -13.76 -5.97 -19.31
CA ASN A 13 -14.88 -6.84 -19.70
C ASN A 13 -16.02 -6.92 -18.66
N ARG A 14 -15.84 -6.30 -17.48
CA ARG A 14 -16.84 -6.17 -16.42
C ARG A 14 -17.45 -4.76 -16.35
N ASP A 15 -17.18 -3.90 -17.34
CA ASP A 15 -17.57 -2.49 -17.36
C ASP A 15 -16.98 -1.65 -16.20
N GLU A 16 -15.85 -2.08 -15.63
CA GLU A 16 -15.15 -1.40 -14.53
C GLU A 16 -13.86 -0.74 -15.01
N TYR A 17 -13.51 0.42 -14.45
CA TYR A 17 -12.19 1.04 -14.66
C TYR A 17 -11.22 0.53 -13.60
N GLU A 18 -10.26 -0.29 -14.02
CA GLU A 18 -9.36 -0.98 -13.10
C GLU A 18 -8.17 -0.09 -12.70
N ILE A 19 -7.86 -0.05 -11.40
CA ILE A 19 -6.69 0.67 -10.91
C ILE A 19 -5.37 0.02 -11.39
N SER A 20 -5.35 -1.29 -11.59
CA SER A 20 -4.22 -2.02 -12.16
C SER A 20 -3.83 -1.47 -13.53
N ASP A 21 -4.83 -1.22 -14.39
CA ASP A 21 -4.59 -0.73 -15.75
C ASP A 21 -4.03 0.70 -15.73
N ALA A 22 -4.48 1.54 -14.78
CA ALA A 22 -3.91 2.86 -14.56
C ALA A 22 -2.43 2.78 -14.14
N ILE A 23 -2.10 1.85 -13.23
CA ILE A 23 -0.73 1.61 -12.74
C ILE A 23 0.16 1.13 -13.89
N ASP A 24 -0.32 0.19 -14.72
CA ASP A 24 0.42 -0.31 -15.89
C ASP A 24 0.75 0.81 -16.88
N LEU A 25 -0.20 1.73 -17.13
CA LEU A 25 0.06 2.91 -17.96
C LEU A 25 1.10 3.84 -17.34
N LEU A 26 1.12 3.99 -16.01
CA LEU A 26 2.15 4.77 -15.33
C LEU A 26 3.54 4.12 -15.52
N ILE A 27 3.64 2.79 -15.38
CA ILE A 27 4.88 2.02 -15.64
C ILE A 27 5.35 2.22 -17.08
N GLN A 28 4.47 2.02 -18.06
CA GLN A 28 4.78 2.14 -19.48
C GLN A 28 5.19 3.55 -19.89
N SER A 29 4.65 4.57 -19.21
CA SER A 29 5.02 5.97 -19.45
C SER A 29 6.38 6.36 -18.87
N GLY A 30 7.07 5.45 -18.18
CA GLY A 30 8.38 5.69 -17.57
C GLY A 30 8.32 6.58 -16.33
N ARG A 31 7.16 6.65 -15.65
CA ARG A 31 7.03 7.37 -14.39
C ARG A 31 7.54 6.52 -13.22
N THR A 32 8.07 7.18 -12.21
CA THR A 32 8.51 6.52 -10.98
C THR A 32 7.32 5.94 -10.24
N ILE A 33 7.42 4.66 -9.90
CA ILE A 33 6.52 3.97 -8.98
C ILE A 33 7.38 3.45 -7.84
N ASP A 34 6.95 3.73 -6.63
CA ASP A 34 7.60 3.26 -5.42
C ASP A 34 6.60 2.45 -4.60
N ALA A 35 7.10 1.40 -3.94
CA ALA A 35 6.33 0.54 -3.07
C ALA A 35 6.83 0.70 -1.65
N ILE A 36 5.95 1.13 -0.76
CA ILE A 36 6.26 1.30 0.65
C ILE A 36 5.88 0.01 1.38
N GLY A 37 6.82 -0.51 2.18
CA GLY A 37 6.56 -1.64 3.06
C GLY A 37 5.49 -1.28 4.09
N LEU A 38 4.66 -2.27 4.47
CA LEU A 38 3.69 -2.09 5.54
C LEU A 38 4.30 -2.59 6.84
N ASP A 39 4.41 -1.70 7.82
CA ASP A 39 4.71 -2.07 9.20
C ASP A 39 3.43 -2.61 9.87
N GLY A 40 3.54 -3.76 10.54
CA GLY A 40 2.40 -4.43 11.16
C GLY A 40 1.77 -5.49 10.24
N TRP A 41 0.44 -5.52 10.17
CA TRP A 41 -0.29 -6.60 9.49
C TRP A 41 -1.29 -6.08 8.46
N ARG A 42 -1.48 -6.89 7.42
CA ARG A 42 -2.51 -6.72 6.40
C ARG A 42 -3.34 -8.00 6.36
N ILE A 43 -4.65 -7.87 6.44
CA ILE A 43 -5.62 -8.97 6.33
C ILE A 43 -6.65 -8.61 5.26
N ASP A 44 -7.06 -9.59 4.45
CA ASP A 44 -8.12 -9.44 3.46
C ASP A 44 -9.50 -9.67 4.10
N VAL A 45 -10.29 -8.62 4.27
CA VAL A 45 -11.61 -8.72 4.93
C VAL A 45 -12.75 -9.14 3.98
N GLY A 46 -12.43 -9.54 2.74
CA GLY A 46 -13.40 -10.07 1.79
C GLY A 46 -13.95 -11.44 2.18
N TYR A 47 -13.21 -12.20 3.00
CA TYR A 47 -13.58 -13.53 3.48
C TYR A 47 -14.03 -13.48 4.95
N PRO A 48 -15.14 -14.14 5.32
CA PRO A 48 -15.63 -14.15 6.71
C PRO A 48 -14.58 -14.62 7.73
N GLU A 49 -13.82 -15.65 7.39
CA GLU A 49 -12.77 -16.23 8.22
C GLU A 49 -11.65 -15.23 8.57
N ASP A 50 -11.19 -14.47 7.57
CA ASP A 50 -10.14 -13.46 7.73
C ASP A 50 -10.67 -12.23 8.49
N ARG A 51 -11.96 -11.92 8.33
CA ARG A 51 -12.62 -10.85 9.08
C ARG A 51 -12.64 -11.13 10.58
N ASP A 52 -12.91 -12.36 11.01
CA ASP A 52 -12.88 -12.75 12.43
C ASP A 52 -11.47 -12.60 13.01
N GLU A 53 -10.44 -12.93 12.23
CA GLU A 53 -9.04 -12.70 12.61
C GLU A 53 -8.73 -11.20 12.76
N ALA A 54 -9.17 -10.38 11.81
CA ALA A 54 -9.02 -8.93 11.88
C ALA A 54 -9.70 -8.35 13.13
N GLU A 55 -10.91 -8.81 13.46
CA GLU A 55 -11.63 -8.37 14.67
C GLU A 55 -10.89 -8.75 15.95
N GLN A 56 -10.35 -9.96 16.05
CA GLN A 56 -9.55 -10.40 17.20
C GLN A 56 -8.28 -9.56 17.38
N ARG A 57 -7.56 -9.26 16.29
CA ARG A 57 -6.35 -8.42 16.35
C ARG A 57 -6.66 -6.98 16.75
N LEU A 58 -7.73 -6.39 16.21
CA LEU A 58 -8.15 -5.03 16.55
C LEU A 58 -8.60 -4.90 18.02
N THR A 59 -9.29 -5.91 18.55
CA THR A 59 -9.81 -5.89 19.93
C THR A 59 -8.77 -6.35 20.95
N GLY A 60 -7.85 -7.23 20.58
CA GLY A 60 -6.77 -7.72 21.45
C GLY A 60 -5.52 -6.82 21.53
N GLY A 61 -5.39 -5.82 20.65
CA GLY A 61 -4.15 -5.07 20.41
C GLY A 61 -4.13 -3.59 20.82
N THR A 62 -4.58 -3.22 22.03
CA THR A 62 -4.34 -1.86 22.57
C THR A 62 -2.88 -1.62 23.03
N GLN A 63 -1.96 -2.58 22.86
CA GLN A 63 -0.55 -2.41 23.25
C GLN A 63 0.41 -2.42 22.06
N SER A 64 0.86 -1.19 21.74
CA SER A 64 2.20 -0.82 21.24
C SER A 64 2.72 -1.50 19.96
N ASP A 65 2.40 -0.91 18.81
CA ASP A 65 3.25 -0.95 17.61
C ASP A 65 3.53 0.49 17.14
N GLY A 66 4.04 1.30 18.06
CA GLY A 66 4.57 2.62 17.78
C GLY A 66 5.99 2.71 18.34
N GLU A 67 6.92 3.11 17.46
CA GLU A 67 8.28 3.58 17.75
C GLU A 67 9.39 2.52 17.89
N GLN A 68 10.18 2.40 16.82
CA GLN A 68 11.64 2.44 16.93
C GLN A 68 12.27 3.02 15.66
N GLY A 69 12.18 4.35 15.53
CA GLY A 69 13.17 5.11 14.79
C GLY A 69 14.48 5.06 15.59
N THR A 70 15.39 4.18 15.22
CA THR A 70 16.78 4.25 15.68
C THR A 70 17.58 5.04 14.64
N ASP A 71 17.58 6.35 14.80
CA ASP A 71 18.67 7.18 14.28
C ASP A 71 19.92 6.82 15.08
N SER A 72 20.90 6.22 14.41
CA SER A 72 22.21 5.92 14.97
C SER A 72 23.24 6.04 13.85
N THR A 73 23.61 7.29 13.55
CA THR A 73 24.94 7.57 12.99
C THR A 73 25.68 8.46 13.98
N ALA A 74 26.43 7.81 14.88
CA ALA A 74 27.49 8.44 15.65
C ALA A 74 28.82 7.99 15.04
N GLU A 75 29.52 8.91 14.37
CA GLU A 75 30.97 8.86 14.12
C GLU A 75 31.47 10.32 14.23
N SER A 76 32.04 10.75 15.37
CA SER A 76 33.45 10.60 15.81
C SER A 76 34.25 11.86 15.46
N ASP A 77 34.47 12.72 16.47
CA ASP A 77 35.48 13.79 16.46
C ASP A 77 36.89 13.21 16.27
N ASP A 78 37.67 13.77 15.34
CA ASP A 78 39.15 13.82 15.37
C ASP A 78 39.64 15.21 14.92
#